data_AF-A0A7J3RZZ9-F1
#
_entry.id   AF-A0A7J3RZZ9-F1
#
_cell.length_a   1.000
_cell.length_b   1.000
_cell.length_c   1.000
_cell.angle_alpha   90.00
_cell.angle_beta   90.00
_cell.angle_gamma   90.00
#
_symmetry.space_group_name_H-M   'P 1'
#
loop_
_entity.id
_entity.type
_entity.pdbx_description
1 polymer ?
#
loop_
_entity_poly.entity_id
_entity_poly.type
_entity_poly.pdbx_seq_one_letter_code
_entity_poly.pdbx_strand_id
1 'polypeptide(L)'
;MARKFVGKLLLGVLPSQITSRWALRRLEKDENLALMLRNPVRRKIVLHYLKNGNSWSSISSLASSIRESKATVQDHLEVMKGVLMAERWFMNRRLFRIRPELFPAMAPDALIVAGITIVLGLSVVYVLRPDDIVAGMLAGVVLMLMVYVAMRTK
;
A
#
# COMPACT_ATOMS: atom_id res chain seq x y z
N MET A 1 18.17 -11.85 -4.47
CA MET A 1 18.21 -10.37 -4.58
C MET A 1 17.09 -9.75 -5.45
N ALA A 2 16.35 -10.54 -6.26
CA ALA A 2 15.29 -10.05 -7.15
C ALA A 2 13.95 -9.65 -6.47
N ARG A 3 13.69 -10.07 -5.23
CA ARG A 3 12.41 -9.82 -4.50
C ARG A 3 12.13 -8.34 -4.18
N LYS A 4 13.17 -7.48 -4.12
CA LYS A 4 13.01 -6.03 -3.88
C LYS A 4 12.77 -5.22 -5.16
N PHE A 5 13.06 -5.77 -6.33
CA PHE A 5 13.04 -5.04 -7.60
C PHE A 5 11.65 -5.04 -8.24
N VAL A 6 10.93 -6.17 -8.18
CA VAL A 6 9.60 -6.32 -8.81
C VAL A 6 8.52 -5.49 -8.08
N GLY A 7 8.60 -5.41 -6.75
CA GLY A 7 7.74 -4.52 -5.98
C GLY A 7 7.92 -3.05 -6.37
N LYS A 8 9.16 -2.63 -6.68
CA LYS A 8 9.47 -1.26 -7.13
C LYS A 8 9.00 -0.97 -8.56
N LEU A 9 8.97 -1.96 -9.45
CA LEU A 9 8.56 -1.76 -10.84
C LEU A 9 7.04 -1.57 -10.97
N LEU A 10 6.23 -2.34 -10.24
CA LEU A 10 4.77 -2.21 -10.25
C LEU A 10 4.25 -1.08 -9.34
N LEU A 11 4.97 -0.75 -8.25
CA LEU A 11 4.69 0.44 -7.42
C LEU A 11 5.24 1.74 -8.01
N GLY A 12 6.05 1.67 -9.08
CA GLY A 12 6.68 2.83 -9.70
C GLY A 12 5.75 3.65 -10.60
N VAL A 13 4.61 3.08 -11.02
CA VAL A 13 3.74 3.70 -12.05
C VAL A 13 2.53 4.43 -11.45
N LEU A 14 2.16 4.13 -10.19
CA LEU A 14 1.11 4.89 -9.51
C LEU A 14 1.71 5.75 -8.41
N PRO A 15 1.43 7.07 -8.39
CA PRO A 15 1.85 7.92 -7.29
C PRO A 15 1.35 7.31 -5.98
N SER A 16 2.26 7.00 -5.07
CA SER A 16 1.98 6.48 -3.72
C SER A 16 0.95 7.33 -2.94
N GLN A 17 0.74 8.57 -3.38
CA GLN A 17 -0.29 9.47 -2.87
C GLN A 17 -1.72 9.07 -3.28
N ILE A 18 -1.93 8.53 -4.48
CA ILE A 18 -3.27 8.14 -4.98
C ILE A 18 -3.77 6.93 -4.19
N THR A 19 -2.92 5.91 -4.03
CA THR A 19 -3.25 4.69 -3.28
C THR A 19 -3.51 4.99 -1.80
N SER A 20 -2.72 5.88 -1.19
CA SER A 20 -2.92 6.28 0.21
C SER A 20 -4.22 7.05 0.43
N ARG A 21 -4.61 7.94 -0.50
CA ARG A 21 -5.89 8.69 -0.40
C ARG A 21 -7.10 7.81 -0.64
N TRP A 22 -7.01 6.87 -1.57
CA TRP A 22 -8.06 5.87 -1.78
C TRP A 22 -8.25 4.99 -0.54
N ALA A 23 -7.15 4.47 0.00
CA ALA A 23 -7.16 3.60 1.18
C ALA A 23 -7.73 4.32 2.41
N LEU A 24 -7.38 5.60 2.60
CA LEU A 24 -7.95 6.42 3.66
C LEU A 24 -9.47 6.59 3.49
N ARG A 25 -9.94 6.90 2.27
CA ARG A 25 -11.38 6.98 1.98
C ARG A 25 -12.10 5.65 2.20
N ARG A 26 -11.44 4.52 1.95
CA ARG A 26 -11.99 3.19 2.22
C ARG A 26 -12.21 2.98 3.72
N LEU A 27 -11.24 3.38 4.55
CA LEU A 27 -11.35 3.33 6.01
C LEU A 27 -12.43 4.29 6.53
N GLU A 28 -12.55 5.48 5.95
CA GLU A 28 -13.58 6.47 6.29
C GLU A 28 -15.02 6.05 5.89
N LYS A 29 -15.21 4.92 5.18
CA LYS A 29 -16.56 4.36 4.92
C LYS A 29 -17.19 3.71 6.16
N ASP A 30 -16.38 3.26 7.10
CA ASP A 30 -16.87 2.77 8.39
C ASP A 30 -17.08 3.97 9.31
N GLU A 31 -18.32 4.17 9.80
CA GLU A 31 -18.68 5.33 10.63
C GLU A 31 -17.81 5.44 11.89
N ASN A 32 -17.47 4.32 12.52
CA ASN A 32 -16.66 4.30 13.73
C ASN A 32 -15.21 4.73 13.44
N LEU A 33 -14.65 4.24 12.32
CA LEU A 33 -13.31 4.63 11.88
C LEU A 33 -13.30 6.08 11.38
N ALA A 34 -14.36 6.53 10.71
CA ALA A 34 -14.50 7.91 10.25
C ALA A 34 -14.47 8.90 11.42
N LEU A 35 -15.22 8.63 12.49
CA LEU A 35 -15.20 9.43 13.72
C LEU A 35 -13.79 9.47 14.33
N MET A 36 -13.10 8.33 14.37
CA MET A 36 -11.74 8.24 14.88
C MET A 36 -10.73 9.03 14.02
N LEU A 37 -10.91 9.03 12.70
CA LEU A 37 -10.06 9.70 11.71
C LEU A 37 -10.35 11.19 11.52
N ARG A 38 -11.41 11.75 12.14
CA ARG A 38 -11.64 13.20 12.20
C ARG A 38 -10.50 13.95 12.88
N ASN A 39 -9.82 13.30 13.84
CA ASN A 39 -8.65 13.91 14.49
C ASN A 39 -7.46 13.96 13.51
N PRO A 40 -6.82 15.14 13.32
CA PRO A 40 -5.78 15.33 12.32
C PRO A 40 -4.52 14.50 12.59
N VAL A 41 -4.17 14.28 13.87
CA VAL A 41 -2.98 13.49 14.24
C VAL A 41 -3.22 12.02 13.94
N ARG A 42 -4.38 11.47 14.31
CA ARG A 42 -4.75 10.08 13.98
C ARG A 42 -4.75 9.85 12.47
N ARG A 43 -5.26 10.81 11.70
CA ARG A 43 -5.21 10.78 10.23
C ARG A 43 -3.79 10.77 9.68
N LYS A 44 -2.89 11.63 10.21
CA LYS A 44 -1.46 11.65 9.83
C LYS A 44 -0.79 10.30 10.13
N ILE A 45 -1.08 9.71 11.29
CA ILE A 45 -0.57 8.39 11.68
C ILE A 45 -1.00 7.33 10.66
N VAL A 46 -2.29 7.23 10.35
CA VAL A 46 -2.80 6.25 9.38
C VAL A 46 -2.19 6.46 8.00
N LEU A 47 -2.13 7.71 7.53
CA LEU A 47 -1.49 8.06 6.26
C LEU A 47 -0.01 7.66 6.20
N HIS A 48 0.73 7.76 7.30
CA HIS A 48 2.11 7.30 7.35
C HIS A 48 2.20 5.79 7.04
N TYR A 49 1.37 4.96 7.70
CA TYR A 49 1.37 3.52 7.45
C TYR A 49 0.89 3.15 6.05
N LEU A 50 -0.14 3.85 5.53
CA LEU A 50 -0.62 3.65 4.16
C LEU A 50 0.48 3.95 3.13
N LYS A 51 1.25 5.02 3.33
CA LYS A 51 2.37 5.40 2.44
C LYS A 51 3.56 4.45 2.52
N ASN A 52 3.83 3.90 3.70
CA ASN A 52 5.02 3.10 3.98
C ASN A 52 4.78 1.57 3.97
N GLY A 53 3.61 1.13 3.49
CA GLY A 53 3.31 -0.29 3.31
C GLY A 53 3.02 -1.06 4.59
N ASN A 54 2.50 -0.40 5.63
CA ASN A 54 2.09 -1.01 6.90
C ASN A 54 3.17 -1.75 7.69
N SER A 55 4.41 -1.30 7.61
CA SER A 55 5.52 -1.88 8.37
C SER A 55 5.43 -1.49 9.86
N TRP A 56 5.93 -2.38 10.73
CA TRP A 56 6.02 -2.12 12.17
C TRP A 56 6.87 -0.89 12.45
N SER A 57 6.30 0.09 13.15
CA SER A 57 6.98 1.35 13.47
C SER A 57 6.93 1.64 14.96
N SER A 58 8.03 2.18 15.50
CA SER A 58 8.08 2.65 16.89
C SER A 58 7.44 4.04 17.01
N ILE A 59 7.00 4.38 18.22
CA ILE A 59 6.48 5.72 18.56
C ILE A 59 7.48 6.82 18.14
N SER A 60 8.77 6.59 18.39
CA SER A 60 9.82 7.57 18.06
C SER A 60 9.97 7.79 16.55
N SER A 61 9.92 6.71 15.75
CA SER A 61 9.97 6.78 14.29
C SER A 61 8.74 7.52 13.73
N LEU A 62 7.57 7.17 14.26
CA LEU A 62 6.30 7.76 13.83
C LEU A 62 6.26 9.25 14.12
N ALA A 63 6.56 9.65 15.36
CA ALA A 63 6.60 11.04 15.82
C ALA A 63 7.50 11.91 14.94
N SER A 64 8.72 11.42 14.62
CA SER A 64 9.64 12.09 13.70
C SER A 64 9.03 12.25 12.30
N SER A 65 8.42 11.19 11.76
CA SER A 65 7.87 11.24 10.40
C SER A 65 6.66 12.15 10.25
N ILE A 66 5.78 12.25 11.24
CA ILE A 66 4.56 13.07 11.17
C ILE A 66 4.73 14.47 11.77
N ARG A 67 5.92 14.77 12.31
CA ARG A 67 6.28 16.02 12.99
C ARG A 67 5.36 16.33 14.17
N GLU A 68 5.16 15.35 15.03
CA GLU A 68 4.37 15.47 16.26
C GLU A 68 5.20 15.02 17.46
N SER A 69 4.81 15.40 18.68
CA SER A 69 5.50 14.97 19.89
C SER A 69 5.29 13.46 20.14
N LYS A 70 6.27 12.80 20.81
CA LYS A 70 6.15 11.38 21.17
C LYS A 70 4.96 11.12 22.11
N ALA A 71 4.69 12.04 23.04
CA ALA A 71 3.58 11.96 23.98
C ALA A 71 2.24 12.02 23.23
N THR A 72 2.06 13.02 22.36
CA THR A 72 0.86 13.19 21.53
C THR A 72 0.60 11.95 20.65
N VAL A 73 1.67 11.41 20.05
CA VAL A 73 1.57 10.18 19.26
C VAL A 73 1.16 8.98 20.12
N GLN A 74 1.76 8.84 21.31
CA GLN A 74 1.44 7.77 22.23
C GLN A 74 -0.03 7.83 22.65
N ASP A 75 -0.53 8.99 23.07
CA ASP A 75 -1.93 9.19 23.47
C ASP A 75 -2.89 8.79 22.35
N HIS A 76 -2.61 9.21 21.12
CA HIS A 76 -3.45 8.86 19.98
C HIS A 76 -3.34 7.38 19.59
N LEU A 77 -2.18 6.76 19.74
CA LEU A 77 -2.02 5.33 19.50
C LEU A 77 -2.78 4.49 20.52
N GLU A 78 -2.82 4.89 21.79
CA GLU A 78 -3.62 4.19 22.80
C GLU A 78 -5.11 4.21 22.45
N VAL A 79 -5.63 5.34 21.96
CA VAL A 79 -7.06 5.39 21.55
C VAL A 79 -7.34 4.57 20.29
N MET A 80 -6.37 4.46 19.38
CA MET A 80 -6.52 3.65 18.16
C MET A 80 -6.21 2.17 18.36
N LYS A 81 -5.56 1.81 19.47
CA LYS A 81 -5.17 0.43 19.80
C LYS A 81 -6.41 -0.43 19.96
N GLY A 82 -6.36 -1.63 19.38
CA GLY A 82 -7.48 -2.57 19.47
C GLY A 82 -8.71 -2.18 18.65
N VAL A 83 -8.68 -1.05 17.92
CA VAL A 83 -9.68 -0.65 16.91
C VAL A 83 -9.06 -0.59 15.51
N LEU A 84 -7.97 0.14 15.33
CA LEU A 84 -7.30 0.29 14.03
C LEU A 84 -5.83 -0.17 14.07
N MET A 85 -5.19 -0.10 15.25
CA MET A 85 -3.78 -0.43 15.42
C MET A 85 -3.57 -1.76 16.13
N ALA A 86 -2.64 -2.56 15.62
CA ALA A 86 -2.03 -3.70 16.30
C ALA A 86 -0.77 -3.25 17.04
N GLU A 87 -0.52 -3.84 18.20
CA GLU A 87 0.66 -3.61 19.02
C GLU A 87 1.53 -4.88 19.08
N ARG A 88 2.85 -4.69 19.11
CA ARG A 88 3.82 -5.74 19.45
C ARG A 88 4.95 -5.14 20.28
N TRP A 89 5.42 -5.91 21.25
CA TRP A 89 6.62 -5.59 22.03
C TRP A 89 7.86 -6.23 21.41
N PHE A 90 8.94 -5.45 21.28
CA PHE A 90 10.23 -5.93 20.81
C PHE A 90 11.37 -5.20 21.51
N MET A 91 12.23 -5.92 22.24
CA MET A 91 13.41 -5.36 22.95
C MET A 91 13.09 -4.06 23.72
N ASN A 92 12.06 -4.09 24.58
CA ASN A 92 11.54 -2.94 25.34
C ASN A 92 11.00 -1.76 24.51
N ARG A 93 10.66 -1.98 23.24
CA ARG A 93 10.01 -0.98 22.39
C ARG A 93 8.62 -1.45 21.97
N ARG A 94 7.68 -0.51 22.02
CA ARG A 94 6.32 -0.70 21.51
C ARG A 94 6.30 -0.38 20.03
N LEU A 95 5.90 -1.37 19.24
CA LEU A 95 5.76 -1.27 17.80
C LEU A 95 4.29 -1.32 17.43
N PHE A 96 3.92 -0.49 16.46
CA PHE A 96 2.55 -0.37 15.98
C PHE A 96 2.50 -0.59 14.47
N ARG A 97 1.33 -1.03 14.01
CA ARG A 97 0.94 -1.06 12.60
C ARG A 97 -0.58 -1.02 12.49
N ILE A 98 -1.11 -0.68 11.32
CA ILE A 98 -2.54 -0.87 11.03
C ILE A 98 -2.83 -2.37 11.04
N ARG A 99 -3.96 -2.76 11.63
CA ARG A 99 -4.41 -4.15 11.64
C ARG A 99 -4.48 -4.72 10.21
N PRO A 100 -3.87 -5.89 9.92
CA PRO A 100 -3.83 -6.43 8.56
C PRO A 100 -5.20 -6.59 7.92
N GLU A 101 -6.22 -6.89 8.73
CA GLU A 101 -7.61 -7.09 8.32
C GLU A 101 -8.26 -5.78 7.84
N LEU A 102 -7.79 -4.65 8.38
CA LEU A 102 -8.25 -3.31 8.03
C LEU A 102 -7.33 -2.64 7.01
N PHE A 103 -6.14 -3.18 6.78
CA PHE A 103 -5.22 -2.63 5.81
C PHE A 103 -5.71 -3.00 4.41
N PRO A 104 -6.19 -2.03 3.61
CA PRO A 104 -6.79 -2.37 2.34
C PRO A 104 -5.72 -2.97 1.41
N ALA A 105 -5.93 -4.22 1.02
CA ALA A 105 -5.18 -4.83 -0.08
C ALA A 105 -5.37 -3.94 -1.32
N MET A 106 -4.27 -3.71 -2.05
CA MET A 106 -4.09 -2.85 -3.23
C MET A 106 -5.36 -2.17 -3.80
N ALA A 107 -5.28 -0.85 -4.01
CA ALA A 107 -6.30 -0.13 -4.76
C ALA A 107 -6.59 -0.83 -6.10
N PRO A 108 -7.84 -1.16 -6.43
CA PRO A 108 -8.20 -1.81 -7.70
C PRO A 108 -7.76 -0.97 -8.90
N ASP A 109 -7.72 0.35 -8.72
CA ASP A 109 -7.20 1.34 -9.66
C ASP A 109 -5.76 1.05 -10.09
N ALA A 110 -4.95 0.44 -9.22
CA ALA A 110 -3.56 0.10 -9.52
C ALA A 110 -3.44 -1.04 -10.53
N LEU A 111 -4.30 -2.06 -10.38
CA LEU A 111 -4.44 -3.16 -11.33
C LEU A 111 -4.99 -2.66 -12.66
N ILE A 112 -5.95 -1.74 -12.62
CA ILE A 112 -6.54 -1.14 -13.83
C ILE A 112 -5.48 -0.32 -14.58
N VAL A 113 -4.70 0.54 -13.90
CA VAL A 113 -3.64 1.33 -14.54
C VAL A 113 -2.51 0.45 -15.06
N ALA A 114 -2.09 -0.59 -14.32
CA ALA A 114 -1.14 -1.57 -14.81
C ALA A 114 -1.68 -2.29 -16.05
N GLY A 115 -2.95 -2.69 -16.05
CA GLY A 115 -3.64 -3.29 -17.19
C GLY A 115 -3.67 -2.36 -18.39
N ILE A 116 -4.08 -1.11 -18.22
CA ILE A 116 -4.12 -0.09 -19.29
C ILE A 116 -2.72 0.16 -19.86
N THR A 117 -1.69 0.20 -19.02
CA THR A 117 -0.29 0.41 -19.46
C THR A 117 0.21 -0.78 -20.28
N ILE A 118 -0.14 -2.01 -19.87
CA ILE A 118 0.19 -3.23 -20.63
C ILE A 118 -0.54 -3.24 -21.97
N VAL A 119 -1.83 -2.88 -22.00
CA VAL A 119 -2.62 -2.82 -23.24
C VAL A 119 -2.05 -1.76 -24.18
N LEU A 120 -1.77 -0.54 -23.72
CA LEU A 120 -1.14 0.50 -24.53
C LEU A 120 0.24 0.09 -25.04
N GLY A 121 1.07 -0.54 -24.20
CA GLY A 121 2.36 -1.08 -24.62
C GLY A 121 2.22 -2.13 -25.72
N LEU A 122 1.27 -3.06 -25.58
CA LEU A 122 0.94 -4.05 -26.60
C LEU A 122 0.39 -3.40 -27.88
N SER A 123 -0.43 -2.36 -27.77
CA SER A 123 -0.95 -1.60 -28.91
C SER A 123 0.14 -0.85 -29.67
N VAL A 124 1.12 -0.26 -28.97
CA VAL A 124 2.27 0.39 -29.63
C VAL A 124 3.15 -0.64 -30.34
N VAL A 125 3.42 -1.79 -29.71
CA VAL A 125 4.14 -2.89 -30.36
C VAL A 125 3.37 -3.41 -31.58
N TYR A 126 2.04 -3.55 -31.47
CA TYR A 126 1.16 -3.97 -32.55
C TYR A 126 1.24 -3.06 -33.79
N VAL A 127 1.28 -1.73 -33.59
CA VAL A 127 1.38 -0.77 -34.70
C VAL A 127 2.79 -0.72 -35.31
N LEU A 128 3.84 -0.85 -34.49
CA LEU A 128 5.22 -0.69 -34.94
C LEU A 128 5.85 -1.98 -35.49
N ARG A 129 5.42 -3.16 -35.02
CA ARG A 129 5.94 -4.48 -35.42
C ARG A 129 4.84 -5.54 -35.43
N PRO A 130 4.02 -5.60 -36.47
CA PRO A 130 2.90 -6.56 -36.57
C PRO A 130 3.36 -8.02 -36.64
N ASP A 131 4.59 -8.30 -37.08
CA ASP A 131 5.09 -9.68 -37.18
C ASP A 131 5.49 -10.28 -35.81
N ASP A 132 5.70 -9.44 -34.78
CA ASP A 132 6.16 -9.85 -33.44
C ASP A 132 5.00 -10.07 -32.44
N ILE A 133 3.74 -10.08 -32.91
CA ILE A 133 2.53 -10.18 -32.05
C ILE A 133 2.54 -11.42 -31.16
N VAL A 134 3.03 -12.54 -31.68
CA VAL A 134 3.12 -13.82 -30.94
C VAL A 134 4.09 -13.69 -29.77
N ALA A 135 5.22 -12.99 -29.95
CA ALA A 135 6.19 -12.75 -28.90
C ALA A 135 5.63 -11.81 -27.81
N GLY A 136 4.89 -10.76 -28.21
CA GLY A 136 4.21 -9.85 -27.30
C GLY A 136 3.13 -10.53 -26.44
N MET A 137 2.29 -11.36 -27.06
CA MET A 137 1.27 -12.15 -26.35
C MET A 137 1.89 -13.19 -25.42
N LEU A 138 2.93 -13.91 -25.86
CA LEU A 138 3.64 -14.87 -25.02
C LEU A 138 4.28 -14.18 -23.80
N ALA A 139 4.90 -13.02 -24.00
CA ALA A 139 5.47 -12.24 -22.90
C ALA A 139 4.38 -11.78 -21.91
N GLY A 140 3.22 -11.33 -22.41
CA GLY A 140 2.07 -10.95 -21.58
C GLY A 140 1.51 -12.11 -20.75
N VAL A 141 1.35 -13.30 -21.35
CA VAL A 141 0.87 -14.51 -20.68
C VAL A 141 1.87 -14.99 -19.63
N VAL A 142 3.17 -14.98 -19.93
CA VAL A 142 4.22 -15.35 -18.98
C VAL A 142 4.25 -14.38 -17.79
N LEU A 143 4.12 -13.07 -18.05
CA LEU A 143 4.05 -12.05 -17.00
C LEU A 143 2.81 -12.27 -16.11
N MET A 144 1.66 -12.55 -16.72
CA MET A 144 0.41 -12.78 -15.99
C MET A 144 0.48 -14.05 -15.13
N LEU A 145 1.07 -15.13 -15.65
CA LEU A 145 1.33 -16.36 -14.91
C LEU A 145 2.30 -16.14 -13.74
N MET A 146 3.37 -15.37 -13.94
CA MET A 146 4.30 -15.03 -12.84
C MET A 146 3.61 -14.24 -11.73
N VAL A 147 2.75 -13.28 -12.10
CA VAL A 147 1.97 -12.50 -11.13
C VAL A 147 0.97 -13.40 -10.40
N TYR A 148 0.26 -14.27 -11.11
CA TYR A 148 -0.70 -15.22 -10.54
C TYR A 148 -0.03 -16.20 -9.57
N VAL A 149 1.09 -16.80 -9.96
CA VAL A 149 1.87 -17.70 -9.09
C VAL A 149 2.39 -16.95 -7.86
N ALA A 150 2.93 -15.74 -8.02
CA ALA A 150 3.40 -14.92 -6.90
C ALA A 150 2.30 -14.52 -5.92
N MET A 151 1.04 -14.46 -6.38
CA MET A 151 -0.13 -14.22 -5.54
C MET A 151 -0.62 -15.48 -4.81
N ARG A 152 -0.49 -16.67 -5.42
CA ARG A 152 -1.00 -17.94 -4.89
C ARG A 152 -0.07 -18.61 -3.88
N THR A 153 1.23 -18.30 -3.91
CA THR A 153 2.24 -18.87 -2.99
C THR A 153 2.44 -18.03 -1.70
N LYS A 154 1.40 -17.32 -1.25
CA LYS A 154 1.41 -16.55 0.01
C LYS A 154 0.57 -17.23 1.07
#